data_AF-A0A419NAS0-F1
#
_entry.id   AF-A0A419NAS0-F1
#
_cell.length_a   1.000
_cell.length_b   1.000
_cell.length_c   1.000
_cell.angle_alpha   90.00
_cell.angle_beta   90.00
_cell.angle_gamma   90.00
#
_symmetry.space_group_name_H-M   'P 1'
#
loop_
_entity.id
_entity.type
_entity.pdbx_description
1 polymer ?
#
loop_
_entity_poly.entity_id
_entity_poly.type
_entity_poly.pdbx_seq_one_letter_code
_entity_poly.pdbx_strand_id
1 'polypeptide(L)'
;MASRRDTLLQQLGITQWTLRRPAVLQGEVAVSLPADTKLLIVADVPPAEDDPLVTDVLRSLALSSQQVYRLTPEQVAMLPEDTRCNVWRLGLSEPLTLAGPQLSSPALAELYQDASAKRALWQQICENEQHFYPDHR
;
A
#
# COMPACT_ATOMS: atom_id res chain seq x y z
N MET A 1 3.71 16.41 12.59
CA MET A 1 3.75 17.88 12.78
C MET A 1 2.40 18.43 12.32
N ALA A 2 1.77 19.34 13.07
CA ALA A 2 0.47 19.91 12.68
C ALA A 2 0.64 20.73 11.39
N SER A 3 -0.20 20.47 10.38
CA SER A 3 -0.16 21.19 9.12
C SER A 3 -0.66 22.62 9.28
N ARG A 4 -0.31 23.53 8.35
CA ARG A 4 -0.84 24.92 8.33
C ARG A 4 -2.39 24.95 8.39
N ARG A 5 -3.02 23.94 7.79
CA ARG A 5 -4.48 23.76 7.80
C ARG A 5 -5.00 23.47 9.21
N ASP A 6 -4.30 22.65 9.98
CA ASP A 6 -4.71 22.27 11.34
C ASP A 6 -4.67 23.48 12.29
N THR A 7 -3.64 24.31 12.17
CA THR A 7 -3.54 25.56 12.93
C THR A 7 -4.69 26.52 12.63
N LEU A 8 -5.06 26.67 11.36
CA LEU A 8 -6.19 27.53 10.96
C LEU A 8 -7.53 27.01 11.50
N LEU A 9 -7.76 25.70 11.42
CA LEU A 9 -8.99 25.09 11.94
C LEU A 9 -9.10 25.27 13.45
N GLN A 10 -8.00 25.14 14.18
CA GLN A 10 -7.96 25.40 15.63
C GLN A 10 -8.24 26.87 15.97
N GLN A 11 -7.70 27.82 15.20
CA GLN A 11 -7.96 29.27 15.38
C GLN A 11 -9.43 29.64 15.13
N LEU A 12 -10.12 28.90 14.27
CA LEU A 12 -11.55 29.04 14.01
C LEU A 12 -12.44 28.37 15.08
N GLY A 13 -11.85 27.78 16.12
CA GLY A 13 -12.58 27.06 17.16
C GLY A 13 -13.14 25.70 16.69
N ILE A 14 -12.66 25.17 15.55
CA ILE A 14 -13.10 23.89 15.01
C ILE A 14 -12.26 22.77 15.63
N THR A 15 -12.90 21.92 16.42
CA THR A 15 -12.28 20.71 16.95
C THR A 15 -12.12 19.66 15.85
N GLN A 16 -10.90 19.18 15.65
CA GLN A 16 -10.61 18.10 14.72
C GLN A 16 -10.84 16.74 15.40
N TRP A 17 -11.78 15.96 14.88
CA TRP A 17 -12.01 14.58 15.30
C TRP A 17 -11.34 13.62 14.33
N THR A 18 -10.55 12.67 14.85
CA THR A 18 -9.94 11.60 14.04
C THR A 18 -10.71 10.30 14.26
N LEU A 19 -11.19 9.69 13.19
CA LEU A 19 -11.84 8.39 13.25
C LEU A 19 -10.81 7.32 13.64
N ARG A 20 -11.09 6.58 14.72
CA ARG A 20 -10.20 5.50 15.18
C ARG A 20 -10.41 4.18 14.44
N ARG A 21 -11.64 3.92 14.01
CA ARG A 21 -12.02 2.72 13.24
C ARG A 21 -12.86 3.16 12.04
N PRO A 22 -12.24 3.60 10.95
CA PRO A 22 -13.01 4.00 9.77
C PRO A 22 -13.68 2.80 9.09
N ALA A 23 -13.14 1.58 9.23
CA ALA A 23 -13.70 0.35 8.67
C ALA A 23 -15.10 -0.04 9.19
N VAL A 24 -15.54 0.41 10.38
CA VAL A 24 -16.90 0.12 10.88
C VAL A 24 -17.97 1.02 10.28
N LEU A 25 -17.60 2.00 9.46
CA LEU A 25 -18.56 2.84 8.76
C LEU A 25 -19.31 2.02 7.70
N GLN A 26 -20.59 1.75 7.97
CA GLN A 26 -21.49 1.08 7.04
C GLN A 26 -22.05 2.13 6.06
N GLY A 27 -21.51 2.21 4.84
CA GLY A 27 -21.93 3.18 3.81
C GLY A 27 -20.95 3.27 2.64
N GLU A 28 -21.13 4.24 1.74
CA GLU A 28 -20.32 4.46 0.51
C GLU A 28 -18.82 4.76 0.74
N VAL A 29 -18.39 4.79 2.00
CA VAL A 29 -17.05 5.17 2.42
C VAL A 29 -16.13 3.95 2.61
N ALA A 30 -16.66 2.72 2.65
CA ALA A 30 -15.84 1.53 2.80
C ALA A 30 -15.06 1.21 1.51
N VAL A 31 -13.75 0.98 1.64
CA VAL A 31 -12.92 0.52 0.53
C VAL A 31 -13.18 -0.98 0.33
N SER A 32 -13.75 -1.34 -0.82
CA SER A 32 -13.94 -2.73 -1.22
C SER A 32 -12.86 -3.12 -2.23
N LEU A 33 -12.20 -4.25 -2.01
CA LEU A 33 -11.22 -4.80 -2.93
C LEU A 33 -11.90 -5.73 -3.94
N PRO A 34 -11.55 -5.65 -5.25
CA PRO A 34 -11.91 -6.68 -6.21
C PRO A 34 -11.48 -8.07 -5.75
N ALA A 35 -12.31 -9.09 -6.02
CA ALA A 35 -12.10 -10.46 -5.54
C ALA A 35 -10.80 -11.11 -6.06
N ASP A 36 -10.28 -10.63 -7.19
CA ASP A 36 -9.06 -11.09 -7.83
C ASP A 36 -7.80 -10.31 -7.41
N THR A 37 -7.92 -9.38 -6.44
CA THR A 37 -6.79 -8.61 -5.91
C THR A 37 -5.80 -9.54 -5.21
N LYS A 38 -4.56 -9.56 -5.70
CA LYS A 38 -3.45 -10.35 -5.15
C LYS A 38 -2.36 -9.51 -4.48
N LEU A 39 -2.26 -8.23 -4.82
CA LEU A 39 -1.27 -7.31 -4.27
C LEU A 39 -1.87 -5.93 -4.03
N LEU A 40 -1.62 -5.37 -2.85
CA LEU A 40 -1.83 -3.97 -2.55
C LEU A 40 -0.52 -3.20 -2.68
N ILE A 41 -0.51 -2.15 -3.50
CA ILE A 41 0.58 -1.16 -3.49
C ILE A 41 0.15 0.01 -2.62
N VAL A 42 0.91 0.29 -1.56
CA VAL A 42 0.56 1.32 -0.58
C VAL A 42 1.62 2.40 -0.52
N ALA A 43 1.22 3.64 -0.78
CA ALA A 43 2.09 4.82 -0.81
C ALA A 43 1.30 6.09 -0.48
N ASP A 44 1.95 7.13 0.03
CA ASP A 44 1.31 8.45 0.22
C ASP A 44 0.79 9.01 -1.11
N VAL A 45 1.55 8.78 -2.18
CA VAL A 45 1.15 9.08 -3.57
C VAL A 45 1.28 7.77 -4.36
N PRO A 46 0.17 7.04 -4.57
CA PRO A 46 0.22 5.79 -5.32
C PRO A 46 0.72 6.02 -6.74
N PRO A 47 1.52 5.08 -7.28
CA PRO A 47 2.12 5.24 -8.59
C PRO A 47 1.07 5.14 -9.71
N ALA A 48 1.39 5.70 -10.88
CA ALA A 48 0.56 5.57 -12.07
C ALA A 48 0.38 4.10 -12.48
N GLU A 49 -0.69 3.82 -13.24
CA GLU A 49 -0.99 2.47 -13.70
C GLU A 49 0.07 1.88 -14.63
N ASP A 50 0.65 2.74 -15.45
CA ASP A 50 1.58 2.47 -16.52
C ASP A 50 3.04 2.80 -16.15
N ASP A 51 3.35 2.98 -14.86
CA ASP A 51 4.73 3.21 -14.43
C ASP A 51 5.64 2.03 -14.83
N PRO A 52 6.74 2.27 -15.58
CA PRO A 52 7.58 1.20 -16.11
C PRO A 52 8.23 0.33 -15.03
N LEU A 53 8.77 0.94 -13.98
CA LEU A 53 9.45 0.21 -12.92
C LEU A 53 8.47 -0.63 -12.11
N VAL A 54 7.30 -0.08 -11.79
CA VAL A 54 6.22 -0.84 -11.14
C VAL A 54 5.81 -2.01 -12.03
N THR A 55 5.63 -1.79 -13.33
CA THR A 55 5.27 -2.85 -14.28
C THR A 55 6.30 -3.99 -14.31
N ASP A 56 7.60 -3.66 -14.29
CA ASP A 56 8.66 -4.67 -14.24
C ASP A 56 8.67 -5.45 -12.91
N VAL A 57 8.43 -4.79 -11.77
CA VAL A 57 8.27 -5.46 -10.47
C VAL A 57 7.06 -6.39 -10.49
N LEU A 58 5.91 -5.94 -11.00
CA LEU A 58 4.71 -6.79 -11.12
C LEU A 58 4.94 -8.00 -12.01
N ARG A 59 5.65 -7.82 -13.13
CA ARG A 59 6.04 -8.92 -14.02
C ARG A 59 6.92 -9.93 -13.30
N SER A 60 7.86 -9.46 -12.48
CA SER A 60 8.70 -10.35 -11.68
C SER A 60 7.84 -11.22 -10.75
N LEU A 61 6.79 -10.65 -10.15
CA LEU A 61 5.82 -11.35 -9.28
C LEU A 61 4.76 -12.18 -10.04
N ALA A 62 4.86 -12.29 -11.37
CA ALA A 62 3.84 -12.94 -12.22
C ALA A 62 2.41 -12.38 -12.02
N LEU A 63 2.29 -11.08 -11.73
CA LEU A 63 1.02 -10.38 -11.55
C LEU A 63 0.66 -9.52 -12.76
N SER A 64 -0.63 -9.48 -13.09
CA SER A 64 -1.19 -8.53 -14.05
C SER A 64 -1.71 -7.28 -13.33
N SER A 65 -1.81 -6.14 -14.04
CA SER A 65 -2.30 -4.88 -13.45
C SER A 65 -3.71 -4.97 -12.85
N GLN A 66 -4.56 -5.89 -13.33
CA GLN A 66 -5.91 -6.11 -12.80
C GLN A 66 -5.90 -6.74 -11.39
N GLN A 67 -4.85 -7.50 -11.07
CA GLN A 67 -4.68 -8.17 -9.77
C GLN A 67 -4.04 -7.26 -8.72
N VAL A 68 -3.83 -5.98 -9.04
CA VAL A 68 -3.11 -5.02 -8.21
C VAL A 68 -4.03 -3.86 -7.88
N TYR A 69 -4.14 -3.56 -6.59
CA TYR A 69 -4.91 -2.42 -6.11
C TYR A 69 -3.99 -1.41 -5.41
N ARG A 70 -4.17 -0.13 -5.70
CA ARG A 70 -3.29 0.95 -5.24
C ARG A 70 -4.02 1.79 -4.21
N LEU A 71 -3.44 1.94 -3.02
CA LEU A 71 -4.08 2.60 -1.89
C LEU A 71 -3.14 3.59 -1.19
N THR A 72 -3.70 4.61 -0.56
CA THR A 72 -2.99 5.38 0.47
C THR A 72 -3.08 4.68 1.83
N PRO A 73 -2.20 5.00 2.79
CA PRO A 73 -2.29 4.47 4.15
C PRO A 73 -3.66 4.72 4.81
N GLU A 74 -4.29 5.86 4.54
CA GLU A 74 -5.62 6.19 5.05
C GLU A 74 -6.68 5.24 4.46
N GLN A 75 -6.61 4.93 3.18
CA GLN A 75 -7.54 4.00 2.53
C GLN A 75 -7.35 2.56 3.03
N VAL A 76 -6.14 2.17 3.39
CA VAL A 76 -5.89 0.86 4.03
C VAL A 76 -6.61 0.75 5.37
N ALA A 77 -6.65 1.83 6.16
CA ALA A 77 -7.38 1.84 7.44
C ALA A 77 -8.91 1.64 7.28
N MET A 78 -9.42 1.86 6.06
CA MET A 78 -10.84 1.72 5.70
C MET A 78 -11.19 0.32 5.19
N LEU A 79 -10.20 -0.57 5.01
CA LEU A 79 -10.43 -1.96 4.62
C LEU A 79 -11.08 -2.74 5.77
N PRO A 80 -11.89 -3.78 5.47
CA PRO A 80 -12.39 -4.72 6.48
C PRO A 80 -11.27 -5.32 7.32
N GLU A 81 -11.49 -5.49 8.63
CA GLU A 81 -10.46 -5.98 9.58
C GLU A 81 -9.93 -7.39 9.24
N ASP A 82 -10.73 -8.20 8.55
CA ASP A 82 -10.41 -9.55 8.10
C ASP A 82 -9.71 -9.60 6.73
N THR A 83 -9.45 -8.43 6.12
CA THR A 83 -8.75 -8.36 4.82
C THR A 83 -7.35 -8.94 4.94
N ARG A 84 -7.04 -9.90 4.07
CA ARG A 84 -5.72 -10.51 3.93
C ARG A 84 -5.23 -10.37 2.49
N CYS A 85 -4.08 -9.73 2.29
CA CYS A 85 -3.51 -9.55 0.97
C CYS A 85 -1.99 -9.36 1.07
N ASN A 86 -1.27 -9.67 0.00
CA ASN A 86 0.14 -9.30 -0.09
C ASN A 86 0.24 -7.79 -0.22
N VAL A 87 1.26 -7.18 0.40
CA VAL A 87 1.45 -5.72 0.38
C VAL A 87 2.84 -5.39 -0.15
N TRP A 88 2.92 -4.36 -0.99
CA TRP A 88 4.15 -3.64 -1.28
C TRP A 88 4.03 -2.19 -0.81
N ARG A 89 4.80 -1.84 0.21
CA ARG A 89 4.87 -0.50 0.79
C ARG A 89 5.94 0.32 0.08
N LEU A 90 5.57 1.47 -0.46
CA LEU A 90 6.45 2.42 -1.14
C LEU A 90 6.65 3.66 -0.26
N GLY A 91 7.85 3.84 0.28
CA GLY A 91 8.20 5.03 1.08
C GLY A 91 7.58 5.06 2.47
N LEU A 92 7.03 3.93 2.95
CA LEU A 92 6.45 3.81 4.29
C LEU A 92 7.42 3.04 5.19
N SER A 93 7.86 3.68 6.28
CA SER A 93 8.78 3.05 7.24
C SER A 93 8.09 1.98 8.08
N GLU A 94 6.84 2.22 8.48
CA GLU A 94 6.11 1.36 9.40
C GLU A 94 5.29 0.28 8.68
N PRO A 95 5.31 -0.98 9.15
CA PRO A 95 4.42 -2.01 8.64
C PRO A 95 2.95 -1.64 8.82
N LEU A 96 2.10 -2.03 7.88
CA LEU A 96 0.66 -1.85 8.00
C LEU A 96 0.09 -2.91 8.95
N THR A 97 -1.05 -2.62 9.58
CA THR A 97 -1.77 -3.60 10.43
C THR A 97 -2.49 -4.69 9.64
N LEU A 98 -2.32 -4.73 8.31
CA LEU A 98 -2.95 -5.69 7.42
C LEU A 98 -2.26 -7.06 7.47
N ALA A 99 -3.06 -8.14 7.45
CA ALA A 99 -2.53 -9.49 7.43
C ALA A 99 -1.98 -9.87 6.04
N GLY A 100 -0.80 -10.50 6.00
CA GLY A 100 -0.14 -10.95 4.78
C GLY A 100 1.34 -10.58 4.77
N PRO A 101 2.12 -11.10 3.80
CA PRO A 101 3.50 -10.67 3.60
C PRO A 101 3.53 -9.21 3.17
N GLN A 102 4.51 -8.46 3.68
CA GLN A 102 4.69 -7.05 3.35
C GLN A 102 6.11 -6.81 2.86
N LEU A 103 6.23 -6.51 1.58
CA LEU A 103 7.45 -5.96 0.99
C LEU A 103 7.53 -4.47 1.30
N SER A 104 8.75 -3.96 1.40
CA SER A 104 9.03 -2.54 1.57
C SER A 104 10.14 -2.07 0.64
N SER A 105 9.97 -0.87 0.10
CA SER A 105 11.04 -0.15 -0.56
C SER A 105 10.94 1.34 -0.22
N PRO A 106 11.98 2.14 -0.54
CA PRO A 106 11.87 3.59 -0.54
C PRO A 106 10.74 4.09 -1.46
N ALA A 107 10.49 5.40 -1.42
CA ALA A 107 9.54 6.03 -2.33
C ALA A 107 9.94 5.77 -3.78
N LEU A 108 8.96 5.71 -4.69
CA LEU A 108 9.21 5.29 -6.07
C LEU A 108 10.32 6.10 -6.76
N ALA A 109 10.34 7.43 -6.57
CA ALA A 109 11.36 8.30 -7.14
C ALA A 109 12.79 7.94 -6.69
N GLU A 110 12.97 7.54 -5.43
CA GLU A 110 14.25 7.09 -4.89
C GLU A 110 14.57 5.68 -5.40
N LEU A 111 13.59 4.78 -5.41
CA LEU A 111 13.74 3.43 -5.94
C LEU A 111 14.20 3.44 -7.40
N TYR A 112 13.78 4.41 -8.22
CA TYR A 112 14.27 4.57 -9.59
C TYR A 112 15.78 4.77 -9.67
N GLN A 113 16.34 5.55 -8.73
CA GLN A 113 17.73 5.99 -8.76
C GLN A 113 18.67 5.09 -7.93
N ASP A 114 18.13 4.33 -6.98
CA ASP A 114 18.92 3.51 -6.08
C ASP A 114 18.95 2.03 -6.51
N ALA A 115 20.09 1.62 -7.07
CA ALA A 115 20.30 0.23 -7.47
C ALA A 115 20.46 -0.74 -6.27
N SER A 116 20.84 -0.24 -5.10
CA SER A 116 20.87 -1.05 -3.87
C SER A 116 19.46 -1.31 -3.36
N ALA A 117 18.59 -0.29 -3.40
CA ALA A 117 17.18 -0.42 -3.02
C ALA A 117 16.44 -1.43 -3.92
N LYS A 118 16.71 -1.42 -5.24
CA LYS A 118 16.15 -2.44 -6.17
C LYS A 118 16.60 -3.86 -5.80
N ARG A 119 17.87 -4.05 -5.45
CA ARG A 119 18.39 -5.36 -5.02
C ARG A 119 17.79 -5.81 -3.69
N ALA A 120 17.64 -4.89 -2.74
CA ALA A 120 17.00 -5.16 -1.46
C ALA A 120 15.52 -5.54 -1.63
N LEU A 121 14.80 -4.89 -2.55
CA LEU A 121 13.44 -5.27 -2.91
C LEU A 121 13.40 -6.68 -3.53
N TRP A 122 14.29 -6.97 -4.47
CA TRP A 122 14.37 -8.30 -5.07
C TRP A 122 14.68 -9.40 -4.03
N GLN A 123 15.59 -9.14 -3.09
CA GLN A 123 15.88 -10.05 -2.00
C GLN A 123 14.65 -10.33 -1.14
N GLN A 124 13.87 -9.31 -0.78
CA GLN A 124 12.62 -9.49 -0.04
C GLN A 124 11.60 -10.33 -0.82
N ILE A 125 11.54 -10.17 -2.15
CA ILE A 125 10.67 -10.98 -3.02
C ILE A 125 11.08 -12.46 -2.94
N CYS A 126 12.38 -12.76 -3.06
CA CYS A 126 12.89 -14.12 -2.93
C CYS A 126 12.59 -14.72 -1.55
N GLU A 127 12.80 -13.96 -0.47
CA GLU A 127 12.52 -14.42 0.91
C GLU A 127 11.04 -14.73 1.16
N ASN A 128 10.14 -14.13 0.35
CA ASN A 128 8.69 -14.30 0.46
C ASN A 128 8.10 -15.09 -0.73
N GLU A 129 8.92 -15.82 -1.48
CA GLU A 129 8.51 -16.47 -2.74
C GLU A 129 7.24 -17.32 -2.59
N GLN A 130 7.11 -18.07 -1.49
CA GLN A 130 5.96 -18.93 -1.18
C GLN A 130 4.61 -18.19 -1.15
N HIS A 131 4.63 -16.87 -0.94
CA HIS A 131 3.41 -16.06 -0.90
C HIS A 131 3.07 -15.39 -2.22
N PHE A 132 4.04 -15.23 -3.11
CA PHE A 132 3.86 -14.61 -4.43
C PHE A 132 3.69 -15.65 -5.54
N TYR A 133 4.30 -16.82 -5.36
CA TYR A 133 4.18 -17.99 -6.25
C TYR A 133 3.69 -19.19 -5.44
N PRO A 134 2.42 -19.21 -5.00
CA PRO A 134 1.87 -20.41 -4.39
C PRO A 134 1.95 -21.53 -5.43
N ASP A 135 2.67 -22.61 -5.12
CA ASP A 135 2.97 -23.72 -6.02
C ASP A 135 1.79 -24.07 -6.95
N HIS A 136 2.03 -24.05 -8.26
CA HIS A 136 1.17 -24.71 -9.23
C HIS A 136 1.33 -26.23 -9.03
N ARG A 137 0.56 -26.81 -8.12
CA ARG A 137 0.42 -28.26 -8.02
C ARG A 137 -0.81 -28.75 -8.77
#